data_AF-A0AAP8LAN7-F1
#
_entry.id   AF-A0AAP8LAN7-F1
#
_cell.length_a   1.000
_cell.length_b   1.000
_cell.length_c   1.000
_cell.angle_alpha   90.00
_cell.angle_beta   90.00
_cell.angle_gamma   90.00
#
_symmetry.space_group_name_H-M   'P 1'
#
loop_
_entity.id
_entity.type
_entity.pdbx_description
1 polymer ?
#
loop_
_entity_poly.entity_id
_entity_poly.type
_entity_poly.pdbx_seq_one_letter_code
_entity_poly.pdbx_strand_id
1 'polypeptide(L)'
;DKPWDVHKSQSDDVGGIYLRAAEFEAYAARMRDCGGLLRFGWSTLKDTGETRLRLREAHFCRVRHCPVCQWRRSLMWQARFYQSLPKIVADYPDARWMFLTLTVRNCAIEDLGDTLTAMNAAFQRMKVRKEFKSVQGWIRTTEVTRGRDGSAHPHFHTLMMVPPG
;
A
#
# COMPACT_ATOMS: atom_id res chain seq x y z
N ASP A 1 -14.49 2.41 -16.57
CA ASP A 1 -14.56 1.92 -15.18
C ASP A 1 -13.93 3.01 -14.34
N LYS A 2 -14.75 3.88 -13.72
CA LYS A 2 -14.31 5.22 -13.25
C LYS A 2 -13.03 5.21 -12.38
N PRO A 3 -12.84 4.26 -11.44
CA PRO A 3 -11.60 4.18 -10.66
C PRO A 3 -10.36 3.82 -11.50
N TRP A 4 -10.52 2.92 -12.47
CA TRP A 4 -9.43 2.54 -13.38
C TRP A 4 -8.96 3.74 -14.19
N ASP A 5 -9.89 4.48 -14.78
CA ASP A 5 -9.60 5.62 -15.65
C ASP A 5 -8.81 6.70 -14.88
N VAL A 6 -9.18 6.96 -13.61
CA VAL A 6 -8.46 7.88 -12.71
C VAL A 6 -7.04 7.39 -12.41
N HIS A 7 -6.89 6.15 -11.96
CA HIS A 7 -5.56 5.64 -11.58
C HIS A 7 -4.63 5.47 -12.78
N LYS A 8 -5.17 5.15 -13.96
CA LYS A 8 -4.40 5.09 -15.20
C LYS A 8 -3.92 6.48 -15.61
N SER A 9 -4.80 7.49 -15.60
CA SER A 9 -4.41 8.89 -15.87
C SER A 9 -3.29 9.35 -14.94
N GLN A 10 -3.44 9.13 -13.62
CA GLN A 10 -2.40 9.48 -12.64
C GLN A 10 -1.08 8.72 -12.90
N SER A 11 -1.16 7.47 -13.38
CA SER A 11 0.03 6.70 -13.75
C SER A 11 0.73 7.27 -14.97
N ASP A 12 -0.01 7.82 -15.92
CA ASP A 12 0.55 8.47 -17.09
C ASP A 12 1.22 9.80 -16.69
N ASP A 13 0.61 10.57 -15.77
CA ASP A 13 1.22 11.79 -15.22
C ASP A 13 2.56 11.49 -14.53
N VAL A 14 2.60 10.47 -13.66
CA VAL A 14 3.85 10.04 -13.00
C VAL A 14 4.87 9.50 -14.00
N GLY A 15 4.43 8.78 -15.03
CA GLY A 15 5.29 8.35 -16.12
C GLY A 15 5.92 9.55 -16.86
N GLY A 16 5.13 10.60 -17.12
CA GLY A 16 5.59 11.85 -17.71
C GLY A 16 6.60 12.60 -16.83
N ILE A 17 6.50 12.51 -15.51
CA ILE A 17 7.51 13.05 -14.58
C ILE A 17 8.83 12.29 -14.73
N TYR A 18 8.80 10.95 -14.76
CA TYR A 18 10.01 10.15 -14.92
C TYR A 18 10.72 10.40 -16.26
N LEU A 19 9.98 10.66 -17.35
CA LEU A 19 10.58 10.98 -18.65
C LEU A 19 11.41 12.28 -18.64
N ARG A 20 11.25 13.15 -17.64
CA ARG A 20 12.00 14.40 -17.55
C ARG A 20 13.47 14.22 -17.17
N ALA A 21 13.85 13.01 -16.72
CA ALA A 21 15.22 12.70 -16.35
C ALA A 21 15.64 11.37 -17.01
N ALA A 22 16.74 11.42 -17.77
CA ALA A 22 17.23 10.28 -18.57
C ALA A 22 17.44 9.01 -17.71
N GLU A 23 17.88 9.18 -16.46
CA GLU A 23 18.08 8.10 -15.50
C GLU A 23 16.80 7.31 -15.14
N PHE A 24 15.60 7.85 -15.41
CA PHE A 24 14.32 7.21 -15.10
C PHE A 24 13.48 6.80 -16.31
N GLU A 25 14.02 6.88 -17.53
CA GLU A 25 13.30 6.51 -18.76
C GLU A 25 12.74 5.08 -18.72
N ALA A 26 13.50 4.14 -18.16
CA ALA A 26 13.07 2.75 -18.00
C ALA A 26 11.82 2.61 -17.12
N TYR A 27 11.66 3.45 -16.09
CA TYR A 27 10.45 3.45 -15.25
C TYR A 27 9.26 4.01 -16.01
N ALA A 28 9.44 5.10 -16.75
CA ALA A 28 8.39 5.65 -17.59
C ALA A 28 7.88 4.65 -18.63
N ALA A 29 8.80 4.00 -19.36
CA ALA A 29 8.44 3.00 -20.37
C ALA A 29 7.60 1.86 -19.77
N ARG A 30 8.00 1.33 -18.61
CA ARG A 30 7.23 0.29 -17.91
C ARG A 30 5.86 0.79 -17.42
N MET A 31 5.78 2.04 -16.97
CA MET A 31 4.52 2.62 -16.47
C MET A 31 3.50 2.86 -17.56
N ARG A 32 3.94 3.24 -18.78
CA ARG A 32 3.08 3.40 -19.95
C ARG A 32 2.27 2.13 -20.24
N ASP A 33 2.94 0.98 -20.18
CA ASP A 33 2.35 -0.32 -20.54
C ASP A 33 1.67 -1.01 -19.33
N CYS A 34 1.63 -0.34 -18.17
CA CYS A 34 1.14 -0.92 -16.92
C CYS A 34 -0.37 -1.21 -16.97
N GLY A 35 -0.72 -2.47 -16.75
CA GLY A 35 -2.10 -2.97 -16.75
C GLY A 35 -2.74 -2.98 -18.15
N GLY A 36 -1.96 -2.83 -19.21
CA GLY A 36 -2.43 -2.90 -20.60
C GLY A 36 -2.82 -4.32 -21.06
N LEU A 37 -2.41 -5.36 -20.33
CA LEU A 37 -2.77 -6.75 -20.63
C LEU A 37 -3.51 -7.39 -19.45
N LEU A 38 -4.73 -7.87 -19.72
CA LEU A 38 -5.53 -8.71 -18.83
C LEU A 38 -5.93 -9.97 -19.59
N ARG A 39 -5.51 -11.14 -19.11
CA ARG A 39 -5.94 -12.42 -19.67
C ARG A 39 -6.98 -13.04 -18.76
N PHE A 40 -8.16 -13.28 -19.33
CA PHE A 40 -9.24 -13.96 -18.65
C PHE A 40 -9.35 -15.40 -19.14
N GLY A 41 -9.79 -16.28 -18.26
CA GLY A 41 -10.08 -17.66 -18.59
C GLY A 41 -11.28 -18.15 -17.80
N TRP A 42 -12.06 -19.03 -18.41
CA TRP A 42 -13.18 -19.68 -17.74
C TRP A 42 -12.68 -20.54 -16.58
N SER A 43 -13.45 -20.55 -15.50
CA SER A 43 -13.18 -21.37 -14.32
C SER A 43 -14.50 -21.91 -13.79
N THR A 44 -14.62 -23.23 -13.74
CA THR A 44 -15.76 -23.90 -13.11
C THR A 44 -15.45 -24.15 -11.64
N LEU A 45 -16.32 -23.66 -10.76
CA LEU A 45 -16.27 -23.95 -9.33
C LEU A 45 -16.69 -25.41 -9.12
N LYS A 46 -15.82 -26.22 -8.51
CA LYS A 46 -16.11 -27.64 -8.28
C LYS A 46 -17.32 -27.85 -7.37
N ASP A 47 -17.50 -26.97 -6.39
CA ASP A 47 -18.51 -27.12 -5.35
C ASP A 47 -19.91 -26.72 -5.82
N THR A 48 -20.02 -25.80 -6.78
CA THR A 48 -21.30 -25.26 -7.26
C THR A 48 -21.61 -25.58 -8.73
N GLY A 49 -20.64 -26.10 -9.48
CA GLY A 49 -20.74 -26.28 -10.94
C GLY A 49 -20.76 -24.98 -11.74
N GLU A 50 -20.72 -23.82 -11.08
CA GLU A 50 -20.86 -22.53 -11.74
C GLU A 50 -19.58 -22.15 -12.48
N THR A 51 -19.73 -21.76 -13.74
CA THR A 51 -18.61 -21.32 -14.59
C THR A 51 -18.56 -19.80 -14.59
N ARG A 52 -17.43 -19.25 -14.15
CA ARG A 52 -17.20 -17.81 -14.10
C ARG A 52 -15.95 -17.44 -14.88
N LEU A 53 -15.99 -16.30 -15.56
CA LEU A 53 -14.80 -15.71 -16.18
C LEU A 53 -13.90 -15.17 -15.06
N ARG A 54 -12.66 -15.67 -14.97
CA ARG A 54 -11.69 -15.22 -13.95
C ARG A 54 -10.47 -14.60 -14.61
N LEU A 55 -9.95 -13.55 -14.00
CA LEU A 55 -8.65 -12.99 -14.37
C LEU A 55 -7.56 -14.03 -14.03
N ARG A 56 -6.84 -14.49 -15.06
CA ARG A 56 -5.75 -15.46 -14.94
C ARG A 56 -4.40 -14.76 -14.86
N GLU A 57 -4.24 -13.69 -15.61
CA GLU A 57 -2.99 -12.96 -15.70
C GLU A 57 -3.24 -11.46 -15.88
N ALA A 58 -2.41 -10.65 -15.23
CA ALA A 58 -2.38 -9.21 -15.42
C ALA A 58 -0.93 -8.72 -15.34
N HIS A 59 -0.53 -7.84 -16.26
CA HIS A 59 0.82 -7.31 -16.31
C HIS A 59 0.87 -5.95 -15.62
N PHE A 60 1.55 -5.88 -14.48
CA PHE A 60 1.74 -4.64 -13.73
C PHE A 60 3.22 -4.26 -13.71
N CYS A 61 3.52 -2.97 -13.89
CA CYS A 61 4.90 -2.51 -13.97
C CYS A 61 5.67 -2.67 -12.66
N ARG A 62 4.99 -2.69 -11.51
CA ARG A 62 5.57 -2.75 -10.15
C ARG A 62 6.53 -1.60 -9.81
N VAL A 63 6.52 -0.50 -10.58
CA VAL A 63 7.26 0.71 -10.23
C VAL A 63 6.67 1.29 -8.94
N ARG A 64 7.54 1.68 -8.01
CA ARG A 64 7.16 2.08 -6.64
C ARG A 64 6.10 3.17 -6.62
N HIS A 65 6.18 4.14 -7.51
CA HIS A 65 5.28 5.29 -7.55
C HIS A 65 4.16 5.17 -8.58
N CYS A 66 3.99 4.02 -9.24
CA CYS A 66 2.89 3.80 -10.17
C CYS A 66 1.53 3.71 -9.43
N PRO A 67 0.59 4.66 -9.64
CA PRO A 67 -0.71 4.67 -8.99
C PRO A 67 -1.55 3.43 -9.25
N VAL A 68 -1.55 2.88 -10.48
CA VAL A 68 -2.23 1.62 -10.80
C VAL A 68 -1.68 0.47 -9.95
N CYS A 69 -0.35 0.33 -9.86
CA CYS A 69 0.27 -0.72 -9.05
C CYS A 69 -0.01 -0.53 -7.56
N GLN A 70 0.05 0.70 -7.05
CA GLN A 70 -0.23 1.01 -5.65
C GLN A 70 -1.67 0.70 -5.28
N TRP A 71 -2.62 1.10 -6.11
CA TRP A 71 -4.04 0.82 -5.91
C TRP A 71 -4.34 -0.68 -5.96
N ARG A 72 -3.84 -1.41 -6.96
CA ARG A 72 -4.03 -2.87 -7.01
C ARG A 72 -3.41 -3.57 -5.82
N ARG A 73 -2.25 -3.08 -5.35
CA ARG A 73 -1.59 -3.59 -4.15
C ARG A 73 -2.40 -3.32 -2.88
N SER A 74 -3.04 -2.15 -2.74
CA SER A 74 -3.87 -1.85 -1.57
C SER A 74 -5.10 -2.77 -1.52
N LEU A 75 -5.79 -2.97 -2.66
CA LEU A 75 -6.91 -3.91 -2.75
C LEU A 75 -6.51 -5.35 -2.40
N MET A 76 -5.35 -5.80 -2.89
CA MET A 76 -4.82 -7.13 -2.58
C MET A 76 -4.55 -7.30 -1.08
N TRP A 77 -3.92 -6.31 -0.44
CA TRP A 77 -3.66 -6.35 1.01
C TRP A 77 -4.95 -6.31 1.82
N GLN A 78 -5.92 -5.49 1.41
CA GLN A 78 -7.23 -5.43 2.04
C GLN A 78 -7.94 -6.80 1.97
N ALA A 79 -7.97 -7.44 0.80
CA ALA A 79 -8.56 -8.76 0.64
C ALA A 79 -7.88 -9.83 1.51
N ARG A 80 -6.54 -9.85 1.55
CA ARG A 80 -5.79 -10.77 2.43
C ARG A 80 -6.07 -10.55 3.91
N PHE A 81 -6.18 -9.28 4.32
CA PHE A 81 -6.51 -8.94 5.70
C PHE A 81 -7.92 -9.44 6.06
N TYR A 82 -8.94 -9.15 5.25
CA TYR A 82 -10.30 -9.63 5.51
C TYR A 82 -10.43 -11.16 5.49
N GLN A 83 -9.66 -11.85 4.64
CA GLN A 83 -9.63 -13.32 4.63
C GLN A 83 -9.02 -13.90 5.92
N SER A 84 -8.05 -13.19 6.51
CA SER A 84 -7.35 -13.64 7.72
C SER A 84 -8.10 -13.25 9.01
N LEU A 85 -8.89 -12.19 8.96
CA LEU A 85 -9.53 -11.59 10.12
C LEU A 85 -10.42 -12.56 10.93
N PRO A 86 -11.27 -13.42 10.32
CA PRO A 86 -12.09 -14.35 11.10
C PRO A 86 -11.27 -15.29 11.98
N LYS A 87 -10.14 -15.80 11.45
CA LYS A 87 -9.23 -16.65 12.23
C LYS A 87 -8.57 -15.87 13.36
N ILE A 88 -8.12 -14.64 13.10
CA ILE A 88 -7.51 -13.78 14.13
C ILE A 88 -8.50 -13.51 15.27
N VAL A 89 -9.76 -13.21 14.96
CA VAL A 89 -10.80 -12.97 15.97
C VAL A 89 -11.10 -14.23 16.78
N ALA A 90 -11.09 -15.41 16.15
CA ALA A 90 -11.31 -16.67 16.85
C ALA A 90 -10.11 -17.05 17.76
N ASP A 91 -8.89 -16.86 17.28
CA ASP A 91 -7.66 -17.19 18.03
C ASP A 91 -7.39 -16.18 19.17
N TYR A 92 -7.86 -14.93 19.04
CA TYR A 92 -7.63 -13.83 20.00
C TYR A 92 -8.93 -13.07 20.32
N PRO A 93 -9.92 -13.70 20.98
CA PRO A 93 -11.26 -13.14 21.16
C PRO A 93 -11.29 -11.87 22.04
N ASP A 94 -10.38 -11.77 23.00
CA ASP A 94 -10.30 -10.62 23.92
C ASP A 94 -9.38 -9.50 23.43
N ALA A 95 -8.70 -9.69 22.29
CA ALA A 95 -7.82 -8.67 21.74
C ALA A 95 -8.59 -7.40 21.40
N ARG A 96 -7.90 -6.27 21.54
CA ARG A 96 -8.40 -4.94 21.20
C ARG A 96 -7.60 -4.37 20.04
N TRP A 97 -8.29 -3.62 19.19
CA TRP A 97 -7.68 -2.95 18.05
C TRP A 97 -7.45 -1.49 18.38
N MET A 98 -6.23 -1.01 18.16
CA MET A 98 -5.86 0.39 18.32
C MET A 98 -5.35 0.95 17.00
N PHE A 99 -5.83 2.14 16.65
CA PHE A 99 -5.31 2.88 15.51
C PHE A 99 -4.35 3.96 15.98
N LEU A 100 -3.09 3.85 15.55
CA LEU A 100 -2.00 4.76 15.92
C LEU A 100 -1.50 5.49 14.68
N THR A 101 -1.52 6.82 14.74
CA THR A 101 -0.88 7.68 13.74
C THR A 101 0.43 8.22 14.30
N LEU A 102 1.54 7.90 13.63
CA LEU A 102 2.87 8.44 13.95
C LEU A 102 3.25 9.47 12.90
N THR A 103 3.44 10.71 13.32
CA THR A 103 3.79 11.81 12.41
C THR A 103 5.03 12.55 12.89
N VAL A 104 5.61 13.33 11.99
CA VAL A 104 6.73 14.23 12.26
C VAL A 104 6.34 15.64 11.78
N ARG A 105 7.14 16.64 12.13
CA ARG A 105 7.02 17.96 11.52
C ARG A 105 7.17 17.84 10.00
N ASN A 106 6.48 18.70 9.26
CA ASN A 106 6.65 18.77 7.81
C ASN A 106 8.13 18.98 7.47
N CYS A 107 8.57 18.34 6.39
CA CYS A 107 9.92 18.44 5.86
C CYS A 107 9.88 19.07 4.47
N ALA A 108 11.01 19.62 4.02
CA ALA A 108 11.16 20.00 2.63
C ALA A 108 11.01 18.75 1.74
N ILE A 109 10.56 18.91 0.49
CA ILE A 109 10.31 17.76 -0.40
C ILE A 109 11.61 17.00 -0.67
N GLU A 110 12.72 17.72 -0.76
CA GLU A 110 14.07 17.23 -1.00
C GLU A 110 14.54 16.32 0.15
N ASP A 111 14.12 16.64 1.38
CA ASP A 111 14.47 15.90 2.60
C ASP A 111 13.54 14.71 2.88
N LEU A 112 12.51 14.49 2.05
CA LEU A 112 11.48 13.47 2.31
C LEU A 112 12.08 12.06 2.37
N GLY A 113 13.03 11.76 1.49
CA GLY A 113 13.69 10.45 1.45
C GLY A 113 14.43 10.13 2.76
N ASP A 114 15.20 11.08 3.25
CA ASP A 114 15.97 10.96 4.50
C ASP A 114 15.04 10.94 5.71
N THR A 115 14.00 11.78 5.70
CA THR A 115 12.96 11.80 6.74
C THR A 115 12.27 10.44 6.84
N LEU A 116 11.84 9.85 5.71
CA LEU A 116 11.23 8.52 5.70
C LEU A 116 12.22 7.43 6.16
N THR A 117 13.49 7.54 5.83
CA THR A 117 14.55 6.62 6.30
C THR A 117 14.69 6.70 7.82
N ALA A 118 14.78 7.91 8.37
CA ALA A 118 14.84 8.14 9.82
C ALA A 118 13.57 7.64 10.53
N MET A 119 12.39 7.91 9.98
CA MET A 119 11.12 7.44 10.52
C MET A 119 11.02 5.90 10.54
N ASN A 120 11.45 5.23 9.47
CA ASN A 120 11.47 3.76 9.43
C ASN A 120 12.43 3.20 10.48
N ALA A 121 13.63 3.77 10.62
CA ALA A 121 14.58 3.39 11.66
C ALA A 121 14.01 3.63 13.08
N ALA A 122 13.33 4.76 13.29
CA ALA A 122 12.66 5.07 14.56
C ALA A 122 11.56 4.06 14.89
N PHE A 123 10.77 3.65 13.90
CA PHE A 123 9.75 2.61 14.06
C PHE A 123 10.37 1.26 14.45
N GLN A 124 11.50 0.86 13.82
CA GLN A 124 12.22 -0.36 14.20
C GLN A 124 12.73 -0.31 15.65
N ARG A 125 13.17 0.87 16.13
CA ARG A 125 13.56 1.06 17.53
C ARG A 125 12.34 1.05 18.46
N MET A 126 11.23 1.66 18.06
CA MET A 126 10.01 1.72 18.84
C MET A 126 9.42 0.32 19.08
N LYS A 127 9.35 -0.53 18.04
CA LYS A 127 8.72 -1.85 18.16
C LYS A 127 9.42 -2.82 19.12
N VAL A 128 10.66 -2.54 19.51
CA VAL A 128 11.43 -3.36 20.46
C VAL A 128 11.49 -2.77 21.87
N ARG A 129 10.87 -1.60 22.09
CA ARG A 129 10.76 -1.00 23.43
C ARG A 129 9.80 -1.81 24.31
N LYS A 130 9.99 -1.73 25.64
CA LYS A 130 9.16 -2.45 26.62
C LYS A 130 7.68 -2.05 26.51
N GLU A 131 7.40 -0.79 26.20
CA GLU A 131 6.07 -0.22 26.05
C GLU A 131 5.34 -0.78 24.82
N PHE A 132 6.07 -1.17 23.78
CA PHE A 132 5.50 -1.76 22.57
C PHE A 132 5.44 -3.29 22.64
N LYS A 133 6.12 -3.91 23.61
CA LYS A 133 6.27 -5.37 23.70
C LYS A 133 4.95 -6.12 23.85
N SER A 134 3.93 -5.49 24.42
CA SER A 134 2.59 -6.07 24.56
C SER A 134 1.80 -6.13 23.25
N VAL A 135 2.17 -5.36 22.22
CA VAL A 135 1.49 -5.37 20.92
C VAL A 135 1.67 -6.75 20.27
N GLN A 136 0.55 -7.44 20.05
CA GLN A 136 0.51 -8.82 19.54
C GLN A 136 0.74 -8.88 18.02
N GLY A 137 0.39 -7.81 17.31
CA GLY A 137 0.58 -7.69 15.86
C GLY A 137 0.17 -6.32 15.36
N TRP A 138 0.61 -5.96 14.16
CA TRP A 138 0.23 -4.69 13.53
C TRP A 138 0.36 -4.74 12.02
N ILE A 139 -0.42 -3.90 11.34
CA ILE A 139 -0.21 -3.50 9.95
C ILE A 139 0.09 -2.01 9.91
N ARG A 140 0.97 -1.60 9.00
CA ARG A 140 1.38 -0.19 8.87
C ARG A 140 1.39 0.23 7.41
N THR A 141 0.86 1.42 7.13
CA THR A 141 1.02 2.12 5.85
C THR A 141 1.83 3.40 6.05
N THR A 142 2.50 3.83 4.99
CA THR A 142 3.16 5.14 4.93
C THR A 142 2.35 6.02 4.00
N GLU A 143 1.98 7.18 4.49
CA GLU A 143 1.26 8.20 3.75
C GLU A 143 2.09 9.49 3.75
N VAL A 144 2.06 10.21 2.63
CA VAL A 144 2.69 11.52 2.50
C VAL A 144 1.66 12.46 1.93
N THR A 145 1.29 13.47 2.71
CA THR A 145 0.42 14.56 2.26
C THR A 145 1.24 15.80 1.98
N ARG A 146 0.68 16.74 1.22
CA ARG A 146 1.33 18.00 0.86
C ARG A 146 0.78 19.14 1.72
N GLY A 147 1.67 19.85 2.41
CA GLY A 147 1.36 21.07 3.14
C GLY A 147 0.94 22.21 2.21
N ARG A 148 0.26 23.22 2.77
CA ARG A 148 -0.18 24.41 2.00
C ARG A 148 1.00 25.21 1.44
N ASP A 149 2.12 25.20 2.16
CA ASP A 149 3.41 25.79 1.79
C ASP A 149 4.21 24.92 0.80
N GLY A 150 3.68 23.76 0.39
CA GLY A 150 4.33 22.82 -0.49
C GLY A 150 5.27 21.83 0.20
N SER A 151 5.43 21.91 1.53
CA SER A 151 6.20 20.92 2.30
C SER A 151 5.58 19.52 2.27
N ALA A 152 6.36 18.49 2.57
CA ALA A 152 5.87 17.12 2.69
C ALA A 152 5.54 16.79 4.16
N HIS A 153 4.38 16.16 4.38
CA HIS A 153 3.92 15.69 5.68
C HIS A 153 3.85 14.14 5.71
N PRO A 154 4.99 13.46 5.95
CA PRO A 154 5.03 12.02 6.05
C PRO A 154 4.48 11.55 7.41
N HIS A 155 3.64 10.52 7.37
CA HIS A 155 3.10 9.89 8.56
C HIS A 155 2.87 8.39 8.33
N PHE A 156 2.82 7.64 9.43
CA PHE A 156 2.46 6.23 9.44
C PHE A 156 1.10 6.04 10.07
N HIS A 157 0.23 5.31 9.39
CA HIS A 157 -0.98 4.78 9.98
C HIS A 157 -0.73 3.32 10.36
N THR A 158 -0.93 3.00 11.63
CA THR A 158 -0.68 1.67 12.18
C THR A 158 -1.95 1.16 12.84
N LEU A 159 -2.51 0.06 12.32
CA LEU A 159 -3.55 -0.68 13.01
C LEU A 159 -2.88 -1.79 13.81
N MET A 160 -3.02 -1.73 15.13
CA MET A 160 -2.36 -2.60 16.09
C MET A 160 -3.38 -3.48 16.82
N MET A 161 -2.99 -4.70 17.10
CA MET A 161 -3.71 -5.63 17.96
C MET A 161 -3.00 -5.69 19.31
N VAL A 162 -3.73 -5.46 20.40
CA VAL A 162 -3.20 -5.45 21.76
C VAL A 162 -4.03 -6.36 22.70
N PRO A 163 -3.45 -6.79 23.83
CA PRO A 163 -4.19 -7.52 24.86
C PRO A 163 -5.37 -6.70 25.39
N PRO A 164 -6.37 -7.35 26.01
CA PRO A 164 -7.36 -6.63 26.80
C PRO A 164 -6.67 -5.80 27.88
N GLY A 165 -7.21 -4.60 28.11
CA GLY A 165 -6.75 -3.68 29.16
C GLY A 165 -7.22 -4.07 30.55
#